data_AF-A0A9E2MXF7-F1
#
_entry.id   AF-A0A9E2MXF7-F1
#
_cell.length_a   1.000
_cell.length_b   1.000
_cell.length_c   1.000
_cell.angle_alpha   90.00
_cell.angle_beta   90.00
_cell.angle_gamma   90.00
#
_symmetry.space_group_name_H-M   'P 1'
#
loop_
_entity.id
_entity.type
_entity.pdbx_description
1 polymer ?
#
loop_
_entity_poly.entity_id
_entity_poly.type
_entity_poly.pdbx_seq_one_letter_code
_entity_poly.pdbx_strand_id
1 'polypeptide(L)'
;MMYSKKVIKHFQNPANMGKMINPDGAGEVGNPVCLLPKQNIHISNGIREIDKITVAERVLSSNGRYSKVNKTTKRDYSGKILAIKNKLGKICLTPDHLILSIKLLPGYKYLRTKNKKQLVPAWHHAEELKKGDIILYPVLKEKNNLNYKTISIPKSKWDFRSKEIPNKILINSDLLRLFGYFLSEGYVQDRPSRTFISFYVKY
;
A
#
# COMPACT_ATOMS: atom_id res chain seq x y z
N MET A 1 9.17 -24.43 34.59
CA MET A 1 10.03 -23.24 34.37
C MET A 1 10.65 -23.39 32.98
N MET A 2 10.35 -22.48 32.04
CA MET A 2 10.45 -22.74 30.60
C MET A 2 11.89 -22.69 30.01
N TYR A 3 12.90 -22.36 30.83
CA TYR A 3 14.28 -22.21 30.36
C TYR A 3 15.28 -22.98 31.25
N SER A 4 16.35 -23.46 30.62
CA SER A 4 17.41 -24.18 31.33
C SER A 4 18.19 -23.26 32.26
N LYS A 5 18.77 -23.83 33.33
CA LYS A 5 19.64 -23.10 34.26
C LYS A 5 20.79 -22.38 33.55
N LYS A 6 21.29 -22.95 32.45
CA LYS A 6 22.36 -22.38 31.62
C LYS A 6 21.91 -21.09 30.91
N VAL A 7 20.69 -21.08 30.37
CA VAL A 7 20.13 -19.89 29.69
C VAL A 7 19.91 -18.75 30.69
N ILE A 8 19.34 -19.03 31.86
CA ILE A 8 19.12 -18.03 32.91
C ILE A 8 20.45 -17.43 33.37
N LYS A 9 21.49 -18.26 33.56
CA LYS A 9 22.83 -17.81 33.94
C LYS A 9 23.44 -16.85 32.92
N HIS A 10 23.38 -17.17 31.62
CA HIS A 10 23.92 -16.31 30.56
C HIS A 10 23.11 -15.03 30.35
N PHE A 11 21.79 -15.07 30.58
CA PHE A 11 20.94 -13.88 30.48
C PHE A 11 21.17 -12.89 31.63
N GLN A 12 21.33 -13.40 32.86
CA GLN A 12 21.59 -12.57 34.04
C GLN A 12 23.04 -12.05 34.10
N ASN A 13 24.00 -12.81 33.55
CA ASN A 13 25.42 -12.44 33.48
C ASN A 13 25.95 -12.57 32.04
N PRO A 14 25.61 -11.63 31.14
CA PRO A 14 26.02 -11.70 29.74
C PRO A 14 27.53 -11.45 29.63
N ALA A 15 28.27 -12.52 29.30
CA ALA A 15 29.72 -12.50 29.20
C ALA A 15 30.26 -11.80 27.93
N ASN A 16 29.39 -11.54 26.94
CA ASN A 16 29.76 -10.93 25.66
C ASN A 16 29.34 -9.45 25.58
N MET A 17 29.43 -8.73 26.71
CA MET A 17 29.16 -7.29 26.78
C MET A 17 30.49 -6.54 26.91
N GLY A 18 30.80 -5.68 25.94
CA GLY A 18 32.04 -4.89 25.95
C GLY A 18 32.24 -4.09 24.66
N LYS A 19 33.26 -3.23 24.65
CA LYS A 19 33.75 -2.57 23.43
C LYS A 19 34.82 -3.48 22.81
N MET A 20 34.65 -3.84 21.54
CA MET A 20 35.67 -4.56 20.79
C MET A 20 36.77 -3.57 20.39
N ILE A 21 38.02 -3.86 20.75
CA ILE A 21 39.18 -3.07 20.32
C ILE A 21 39.51 -3.49 18.88
N ASN A 22 39.59 -2.54 17.96
CA ASN A 22 39.80 -2.76 16.52
C ASN A 22 38.78 -3.72 15.89
N PRO A 23 37.48 -3.33 15.83
CA PRO A 23 36.50 -4.09 15.10
C PRO A 23 36.80 -4.03 13.60
N ASP A 24 37.23 -5.14 13.00
CA ASP A 24 37.41 -5.26 11.54
C ASP A 24 36.07 -5.44 10.78
N GLY A 25 34.96 -5.52 11.53
CA GLY A 25 33.62 -5.69 11.00
C GLY A 25 33.04 -4.37 10.49
N ALA A 26 33.01 -4.18 9.17
CA ALA A 26 32.15 -3.18 8.55
C ALA A 26 30.70 -3.69 8.51
N GLY A 27 29.87 -3.27 9.46
CA GLY A 27 28.43 -3.53 9.45
C GLY A 27 27.71 -2.52 8.57
N GLU A 28 27.10 -2.95 7.46
CA GLU A 28 26.21 -2.07 6.71
C GLU A 28 24.89 -1.94 7.49
N VAL A 29 24.57 -0.73 7.98
CA VAL A 29 23.27 -0.47 8.60
C VAL A 29 22.20 -0.57 7.51
N GLY A 30 21.47 -1.69 7.50
CA GLY A 30 20.45 -1.93 6.49
C GLY A 30 19.60 -3.15 6.81
N ASN A 31 18.29 -3.01 6.61
CA ASN A 31 17.34 -4.10 6.74
C ASN A 31 17.45 -5.01 5.49
N PRO A 32 17.64 -6.35 5.60
CA PRO A 32 17.66 -7.29 4.46
C PRO A 32 16.28 -7.46 3.77
N VAL A 33 15.29 -6.74 4.27
CA VAL A 33 13.89 -6.74 3.85
C VAL A 33 13.74 -6.00 2.53
N CYS A 34 13.55 -6.75 1.44
CA CYS A 34 13.49 -6.20 0.08
C CYS A 34 12.22 -6.64 -0.65
N LEU A 35 11.80 -5.81 -1.62
CA LEU A 35 10.79 -6.13 -2.64
C LEU A 35 11.48 -6.31 -3.99
N LEU A 36 10.82 -6.99 -4.93
CA LEU A 36 11.31 -7.06 -6.31
C LEU A 36 11.21 -5.69 -7.02
N PRO A 37 12.09 -5.39 -8.00
CA PRO A 37 12.20 -4.06 -8.62
C PRO A 37 10.93 -3.57 -9.32
N LYS A 38 10.09 -4.49 -9.83
CA LYS A 38 8.86 -4.17 -10.57
C LYS A 38 7.61 -4.11 -9.68
N GLN A 39 7.76 -4.05 -8.36
CA GLN A 39 6.61 -3.94 -7.45
C GLN A 39 6.09 -2.50 -7.42
N ASN A 40 4.76 -2.37 -7.54
CA ASN A 40 4.07 -1.09 -7.54
C ASN A 40 3.90 -0.55 -6.11
N ILE A 41 4.22 0.72 -5.91
CA ILE A 41 4.10 1.44 -4.65
C ILE A 41 3.24 2.68 -4.87
N HIS A 42 2.41 2.97 -3.87
CA HIS A 42 1.61 4.18 -3.83
C HIS A 42 2.45 5.39 -3.43
N ILE A 43 2.56 6.34 -4.35
CA ILE A 43 3.16 7.66 -4.13
C ILE A 43 2.06 8.72 -4.03
N SER A 44 2.41 9.94 -3.60
CA SER A 44 1.44 11.04 -3.49
C SER A 44 0.70 11.34 -4.79
N ASN A 45 1.36 11.12 -5.94
CA ASN A 45 0.86 11.46 -7.27
C ASN A 45 0.46 10.24 -8.11
N GLY A 46 0.24 9.07 -7.49
CA GLY A 46 -0.20 7.86 -8.20
C GLY A 46 0.54 6.60 -7.77
N ILE A 47 0.88 5.76 -8.74
CA ILE A 47 1.55 4.47 -8.55
C ILE A 47 2.86 4.47 -9.34
N ARG A 48 3.93 3.96 -8.74
CA ARG A 48 5.25 3.85 -9.36
C ARG A 48 5.95 2.55 -8.95
N GLU A 49 6.77 2.00 -9.84
CA GLU A 49 7.61 0.84 -9.54
C GLU A 49 8.70 1.22 -8.52
N ILE A 50 8.96 0.34 -7.55
CA ILE A 50 9.94 0.58 -6.48
C ILE A 50 11.34 0.93 -7.01
N ASP A 51 11.78 0.33 -8.13
CA ASP A 51 13.10 0.59 -8.71
C ASP A 51 13.25 2.02 -9.28
N LYS A 52 12.12 2.67 -9.60
CA LYS A 52 12.08 4.03 -10.15
C LYS A 52 11.82 5.10 -9.08
N ILE A 53 11.68 4.71 -7.81
CA ILE A 53 11.44 5.64 -6.72
C ILE A 53 12.72 6.43 -6.41
N THR A 54 12.55 7.71 -6.12
CA THR A 54 13.63 8.61 -5.71
C THR A 54 13.37 9.19 -4.32
N VAL A 55 14.41 9.72 -3.69
CA VAL A 55 14.35 10.36 -2.35
C VAL A 55 13.41 11.58 -2.32
N ALA A 56 13.12 12.18 -3.47
CA ALA A 56 12.18 13.30 -3.59
C ALA A 56 10.71 12.87 -3.42
N GLU A 57 10.40 11.58 -3.55
CA GLU A 57 9.03 11.08 -3.53
C GLU A 57 8.52 10.82 -2.11
N ARG A 58 7.19 10.83 -1.96
CA ARG A 58 6.51 10.48 -0.72
C ARG A 58 5.68 9.22 -0.93
N VAL A 59 5.87 8.23 -0.07
CA VAL A 59 5.24 6.91 -0.14
C VAL A 59 4.19 6.71 0.95
N LEU A 60 3.12 6.00 0.62
CA LEU A 60 2.04 5.72 1.58
C LEU A 60 2.55 4.78 2.68
N SER A 61 2.51 5.26 3.93
CA SER A 61 2.96 4.52 5.11
C SER A 61 1.82 3.79 5.81
N SER A 62 2.16 2.85 6.69
CA SER A 62 1.20 2.04 7.47
C SER A 62 0.24 2.86 8.35
N ASN A 63 0.62 4.09 8.70
CA ASN A 63 -0.22 5.04 9.44
C ASN A 63 -1.33 5.69 8.58
N GLY A 64 -1.34 5.44 7.26
CA GLY A 64 -2.29 6.03 6.32
C GLY A 64 -1.93 7.45 5.86
N ARG A 65 -0.67 7.86 5.98
CA ARG A 65 -0.14 9.16 5.52
C ARG A 65 1.04 8.98 4.58
N TYR A 66 1.32 9.99 3.77
CA TYR A 66 2.49 9.99 2.90
C TYR A 66 3.75 10.41 3.68
N SER A 67 4.80 9.59 3.62
CA SER A 67 6.09 9.87 4.27
C SER A 67 7.20 10.02 3.24
N LYS A 68 8.19 10.89 3.50
CA LYS A 68 9.35 11.08 2.61
C LYS A 68 10.25 9.84 2.63
N VAL A 69 10.82 9.50 1.48
CA VAL A 69 11.84 8.45 1.36
C VAL A 69 13.19 9.02 1.79
N ASN A 70 13.87 8.41 2.76
CA ASN A 70 15.19 8.87 3.21
C ASN A 70 16.34 8.29 2.37
N LYS A 71 16.26 7.00 2.03
CA LYS A 71 17.30 6.26 1.31
C LYS A 71 16.65 5.16 0.46
N THR A 72 17.19 4.95 -0.73
CA THR A 72 16.87 3.80 -1.59
C THR A 72 18.05 2.82 -1.56
N THR A 73 17.78 1.54 -1.36
CA THR A 73 18.80 0.48 -1.32
C THR A 73 18.52 -0.54 -2.41
N LYS A 74 19.56 -0.90 -3.16
CA LYS A 74 19.54 -2.01 -4.12
C LYS A 74 20.53 -3.07 -3.65
N ARG A 75 20.14 -4.33 -3.74
CA ARG A 75 20.97 -5.46 -3.29
C ARG A 75 20.79 -6.61 -4.26
N ASP A 76 21.89 -7.28 -4.55
CA ASP A 76 21.83 -8.57 -5.20
C ASP A 76 21.32 -9.59 -4.19
N TYR A 77 20.34 -10.39 -4.61
CA TYR A 77 19.74 -11.41 -3.78
C TYR A 77 19.65 -12.71 -4.56
N SER A 78 20.27 -13.75 -4.03
CA SER A 78 20.15 -15.12 -4.52
C SER A 78 19.47 -15.95 -3.45
N GLY A 79 18.26 -16.42 -3.73
CA GLY A 79 17.46 -17.16 -2.77
C GLY A 79 16.01 -17.29 -3.15
N LYS A 80 15.22 -17.85 -2.23
CA LYS A 80 13.78 -18.05 -2.38
C LYS A 80 13.06 -16.71 -2.39
N ILE A 81 12.13 -16.52 -3.33
CA ILE A 81 11.21 -15.38 -3.33
C ILE A 81 9.81 -15.87 -2.99
N LEU A 82 9.14 -15.16 -2.08
CA LEU A 82 7.74 -15.40 -1.75
C LEU A 82 6.83 -14.51 -2.58
N ALA A 83 5.71 -15.06 -3.01
CA ALA A 83 4.65 -14.33 -3.71
C ALA A 83 3.36 -14.38 -2.88
N ILE A 84 2.92 -13.21 -2.42
CA ILE A 84 1.66 -13.04 -1.70
C ILE A 84 0.62 -12.56 -2.71
N LYS A 85 -0.49 -13.28 -2.82
CA LYS A 85 -1.60 -12.97 -3.72
C LYS A 85 -2.90 -12.84 -2.94
N ASN A 86 -3.62 -11.74 -3.13
CA ASN A 86 -4.96 -11.52 -2.61
C ASN A 86 -5.84 -10.84 -3.68
N LYS A 87 -7.03 -10.35 -3.29
CA LYS A 87 -7.94 -9.62 -4.19
C LYS A 87 -7.41 -8.24 -4.61
N LEU A 88 -6.50 -7.65 -3.83
CA LEU A 88 -5.91 -6.33 -4.09
C LEU A 88 -4.71 -6.41 -5.05
N GLY A 89 -4.07 -7.57 -5.16
CA GLY A 89 -2.97 -7.77 -6.10
C GLY A 89 -2.03 -8.91 -5.72
N LYS A 90 -0.89 -8.92 -6.39
CA LYS A 90 0.23 -9.84 -6.15
C LYS A 90 1.48 -9.03 -5.84
N ILE A 91 2.15 -9.36 -4.75
CA ILE A 91 3.44 -8.77 -4.37
C ILE A 91 4.49 -9.86 -4.17
N CYS A 92 5.69 -9.64 -4.69
CA CYS A 92 6.83 -10.56 -4.54
C CYS A 92 7.93 -9.91 -3.68
N LEU A 93 8.46 -10.68 -2.73
CA LEU A 93 9.32 -10.19 -1.65
C LEU A 93 10.22 -11.29 -1.07
N THR A 94 11.24 -10.89 -0.31
CA THR A 94 12.13 -11.83 0.39
C THR A 94 11.41 -12.51 1.59
N PRO A 95 11.81 -13.73 2.00
CA PRO A 95 11.19 -14.46 3.11
C PRO A 95 11.19 -13.69 4.44
N ASP A 96 12.28 -12.96 4.68
CA ASP A 96 12.48 -12.18 5.90
C ASP A 96 11.70 -10.84 5.88
N HIS A 97 11.00 -10.50 4.80
CA HIS A 97 10.32 -9.23 4.68
C HIS A 97 9.23 -9.07 5.75
N LEU A 98 9.30 -8.00 6.55
CA LEU A 98 8.32 -7.75 7.61
C LEU A 98 7.02 -7.19 7.04
N ILE A 99 5.92 -7.86 7.34
CA ILE A 99 4.58 -7.49 6.91
C ILE A 99 3.70 -7.27 8.14
N LEU A 100 3.04 -6.10 8.16
CA LEU A 100 2.05 -5.81 9.17
C LEU A 100 0.79 -6.68 8.94
N SER A 101 0.57 -7.63 9.83
CA SER A 101 -0.39 -8.71 9.62
C SER A 101 -0.99 -9.22 10.92
N ILE A 102 -2.03 -10.06 10.81
CA ILE A 102 -2.71 -10.72 11.93
C ILE A 102 -2.79 -12.20 11.59
N LYS A 103 -2.14 -13.03 12.42
CA LYS A 103 -2.21 -14.49 12.31
C LYS A 103 -3.55 -15.01 12.84
N LEU A 104 -4.23 -15.85 12.06
CA LEU A 104 -5.44 -16.51 12.52
C LEU A 104 -5.16 -17.94 12.97
N LEU A 105 -5.83 -18.33 14.05
CA LEU A 105 -5.86 -19.71 14.49
C LEU A 105 -6.67 -20.56 13.50
N PRO A 106 -6.23 -21.80 13.20
CA PRO A 106 -6.97 -22.72 12.34
C PRO A 106 -8.43 -22.88 12.83
N GLY A 107 -9.39 -22.76 11.92
CA GLY A 107 -10.82 -22.89 12.24
C GLY A 107 -11.53 -21.57 12.61
N TYR A 108 -10.81 -20.46 12.84
CA TYR A 108 -11.45 -19.15 12.95
C TYR A 108 -11.92 -18.70 11.55
N LYS A 109 -13.20 -18.98 11.24
CA LYS A 109 -13.89 -18.33 10.12
C LYS A 109 -14.14 -16.87 10.50
N TYR A 110 -13.90 -15.94 9.58
CA TYR A 110 -14.19 -14.52 9.76
C TYR A 110 -15.71 -14.29 9.88
N LEU A 111 -16.27 -14.53 11.06
CA LEU A 111 -17.64 -14.15 11.38
C LEU A 111 -17.61 -12.67 11.74
N ARG A 112 -18.15 -11.86 10.81
CA ARG A 112 -17.96 -10.41 10.78
C ARG A 112 -18.71 -9.67 11.90
N THR A 113 -19.55 -10.30 12.73
CA THR A 113 -20.57 -9.52 13.48
C THR A 113 -21.06 -10.03 14.84
N LYS A 114 -20.58 -11.12 15.46
CA LYS A 114 -20.97 -11.44 16.86
C LYS A 114 -19.78 -11.86 17.73
N ASN A 115 -19.60 -11.20 18.88
CA ASN A 115 -18.58 -11.45 19.90
C ASN A 115 -17.12 -11.38 19.41
N LYS A 116 -16.69 -10.21 18.93
CA LYS A 116 -15.33 -10.02 18.37
C LYS A 116 -14.27 -10.10 19.47
N LYS A 117 -13.32 -11.04 19.34
CA LYS A 117 -11.99 -10.89 19.95
C LYS A 117 -11.26 -9.76 19.24
N GLN A 118 -10.56 -8.92 20.01
CA GLN A 118 -9.73 -7.87 19.45
C GLN A 118 -8.59 -8.51 18.65
N LEU A 119 -8.50 -8.17 17.37
CA LEU A 119 -7.40 -8.60 16.53
C LEU A 119 -6.24 -7.62 16.74
N VAL A 120 -5.12 -8.12 17.25
CA VAL A 120 -3.92 -7.33 17.49
C VAL A 120 -2.96 -7.54 16.31
N PRO A 121 -2.66 -6.50 15.52
CA PRO A 121 -1.71 -6.62 14.44
C PRO A 121 -0.28 -6.62 14.97
N ALA A 122 0.59 -7.37 14.30
CA ALA A 122 2.01 -7.42 14.58
C ALA A 122 2.81 -7.47 13.27
N TRP A 123 4.10 -7.16 13.37
CA TRP A 123 5.04 -7.37 12.27
C TRP A 123 5.47 -8.83 12.28
N HIS A 124 5.24 -9.52 11.17
CA HIS A 124 5.66 -10.90 10.97
C HIS A 124 6.53 -11.00 9.73
N HIS A 125 7.51 -11.90 9.75
CA HIS A 125 8.23 -12.26 8.54
C HIS A 125 7.27 -12.89 7.54
N ALA A 126 7.48 -12.62 6.26
CA ALA A 126 6.61 -13.11 5.20
C ALA A 126 6.54 -14.64 5.15
N GLU A 127 7.61 -15.34 5.50
CA GLU A 127 7.63 -16.81 5.55
C GLU A 127 6.74 -17.39 6.66
N GLU A 128 6.47 -16.63 7.71
CA GLU A 128 5.63 -17.11 8.82
C GLU A 128 4.13 -17.04 8.50
N LEU A 129 3.75 -16.35 7.42
CA LEU A 129 2.35 -16.14 7.04
C LEU A 129 1.77 -17.36 6.33
N LYS A 130 0.54 -17.71 6.71
CA LYS A 130 -0.20 -18.84 6.15
C LYS A 130 -1.44 -18.36 5.42
N LYS A 131 -1.93 -19.21 4.51
CA LYS A 131 -3.18 -18.97 3.80
C LYS A 131 -4.33 -18.85 4.80
N GLY A 132 -4.95 -17.67 4.87
CA GLY A 132 -6.03 -17.36 5.80
C GLY A 132 -5.71 -16.19 6.73
N ASP A 133 -4.44 -15.88 6.94
CA ASP A 133 -3.98 -14.73 7.72
C ASP A 133 -4.39 -13.40 7.07
N ILE A 134 -4.53 -12.35 7.88
CA ILE A 134 -4.83 -10.99 7.39
C ILE A 134 -3.52 -10.28 7.16
N ILE A 135 -3.39 -9.67 5.98
CA ILE A 135 -2.39 -8.64 5.73
C ILE A 135 -3.10 -7.30 5.77
N LEU A 136 -2.54 -6.36 6.52
CA LEU A 136 -3.10 -5.03 6.62
C LEU A 136 -2.69 -4.18 5.41
N TYR A 137 -3.66 -3.43 4.90
CA TYR A 137 -3.46 -2.47 3.83
C TYR A 137 -3.72 -1.06 4.36
N PRO A 138 -2.82 -0.09 4.13
CA PRO A 138 -3.00 1.27 4.62
C PRO A 138 -4.15 1.96 3.88
N VAL A 139 -5.11 2.51 4.63
CA VAL A 139 -6.16 3.38 4.09
C VAL A 139 -5.71 4.82 4.25
N LEU A 140 -5.69 5.58 3.15
CA LEU A 140 -5.28 6.98 3.14
C LEU A 140 -6.21 7.80 4.06
N LYS A 141 -5.63 8.50 5.04
CA LYS A 141 -6.34 9.36 5.99
C LYS A 141 -6.22 10.85 5.68
N GLU A 142 -5.32 11.23 4.78
CA GLU A 142 -5.14 12.61 4.36
C GLU A 142 -6.38 13.06 3.57
N LYS A 143 -7.01 14.15 4.03
CA LYS A 143 -8.13 14.79 3.34
C LYS A 143 -7.59 15.97 2.55
N ASN A 144 -7.79 15.95 1.24
CA ASN A 144 -7.48 17.08 0.39
C ASN A 144 -8.77 17.86 0.12
N ASN A 145 -8.88 19.06 0.68
CA ASN A 145 -9.98 19.98 0.38
C ASN A 145 -9.68 20.65 -0.96
N LEU A 146 -10.12 20.02 -2.05
CA LEU A 146 -10.02 20.58 -3.38
C LEU A 146 -11.28 21.40 -3.66
N ASN A 147 -11.15 22.71 -3.76
CA ASN A 147 -12.27 23.58 -4.14
C ASN A 147 -12.49 23.58 -5.67
N TYR A 148 -11.41 23.37 -6.44
CA TYR A 148 -11.46 23.36 -7.89
C TYR A 148 -10.55 22.29 -8.48
N LYS A 149 -10.92 21.77 -9.64
CA LYS A 149 -10.05 20.94 -10.49
C LYS A 149 -9.82 21.65 -11.80
N THR A 150 -8.54 21.86 -12.14
CA THR A 150 -8.16 22.32 -13.47
C THR A 150 -8.20 21.13 -14.43
N ILE A 151 -8.86 21.32 -15.57
CA ILE A 151 -8.97 20.34 -16.63
C ILE A 151 -8.56 21.02 -17.94
N SER A 152 -7.80 20.32 -18.76
CA SER A 152 -7.41 20.77 -20.10
C SER A 152 -7.92 19.75 -21.10
N ILE A 153 -9.17 19.90 -21.55
CA ILE A 153 -9.75 19.08 -22.62
C ILE A 153 -9.69 19.92 -23.90
N PRO A 154 -8.79 19.61 -24.85
CA PRO A 154 -8.75 20.33 -26.10
C PRO A 154 -10.02 20.02 -26.91
N LYS A 155 -10.67 21.06 -27.43
CA LYS A 155 -11.78 20.90 -28.35
C LYS A 155 -11.25 20.51 -29.74
N SER A 156 -11.86 19.52 -30.37
CA SER A 156 -11.48 19.12 -31.73
C SER A 156 -11.76 20.27 -32.71
N LYS A 157 -10.85 20.48 -33.67
CA LYS A 157 -11.00 21.50 -34.73
C LYS A 157 -12.29 21.33 -35.54
N TRP A 158 -12.79 20.10 -35.64
CA TRP A 158 -13.98 19.74 -36.41
C TRP A 158 -15.25 19.63 -35.54
N ASP A 159 -15.18 20.04 -34.27
CA ASP A 159 -16.32 20.03 -33.37
C ASP A 159 -16.98 21.41 -33.30
N PHE A 160 -18.04 21.61 -34.09
CA PHE A 160 -18.81 22.85 -34.12
C PHE A 160 -20.03 22.84 -33.19
N ARG A 161 -20.34 21.69 -32.56
CA ARG A 161 -21.59 21.50 -31.79
C ARG A 161 -21.39 21.56 -30.29
N SER A 162 -20.25 21.07 -29.79
CA SER A 162 -20.01 21.02 -28.35
C SER A 162 -19.69 22.39 -27.77
N LYS A 163 -20.20 22.65 -26.56
CA LYS A 163 -19.81 23.82 -25.78
C LYS A 163 -18.42 23.62 -25.21
N GLU A 164 -17.67 24.70 -25.06
CA GLU A 164 -16.39 24.65 -24.38
C GLU A 164 -16.61 24.34 -22.89
N ILE A 165 -15.84 23.37 -22.40
CA ILE A 165 -15.84 23.01 -20.99
C ILE A 165 -14.91 24.00 -20.29
N PRO A 166 -15.34 24.61 -19.17
CA PRO A 166 -14.48 25.53 -18.44
C PRO A 166 -13.22 24.79 -17.96
N ASN A 167 -12.06 25.42 -18.12
CA ASN A 167 -10.78 24.87 -17.70
C ASN A 167 -10.65 24.67 -16.18
N LYS A 168 -11.59 25.25 -15.41
CA LYS A 168 -11.63 25.17 -13.96
C LYS A 168 -13.04 24.76 -13.52
N ILE A 169 -13.17 23.56 -12.98
CA ILE A 169 -14.44 23.03 -12.48
C ILE A 169 -14.47 23.17 -10.96
N LEU A 170 -15.53 23.77 -10.43
CA LEU A 170 -15.79 23.84 -8.99
C LEU A 170 -16.16 22.44 -8.48
N ILE A 171 -15.52 22.01 -7.39
CA ILE A 171 -15.86 20.76 -6.71
C ILE A 171 -16.83 21.12 -5.59
N ASN A 172 -18.11 20.84 -5.82
CA ASN A 172 -19.17 21.00 -4.82
C ASN A 172 -19.83 19.64 -4.49
N SER A 173 -20.73 19.64 -3.50
CA SER A 173 -21.45 18.44 -3.08
C SER A 173 -22.23 17.78 -4.21
N ASP A 174 -22.84 18.58 -5.10
CA ASP A 174 -23.69 18.07 -6.17
C ASP A 174 -22.88 17.35 -7.26
N LEU A 175 -21.73 17.91 -7.65
CA LEU A 175 -20.82 17.27 -8.59
C LEU A 175 -20.24 15.97 -8.01
N LEU A 176 -19.84 15.99 -6.72
CA LEU A 176 -19.35 14.79 -6.04
C LEU A 176 -20.44 13.71 -5.92
N ARG A 177 -21.70 14.13 -5.70
CA ARG A 177 -22.85 13.23 -5.68
C ARG A 177 -23.10 12.62 -7.05
N LEU A 178 -23.03 13.41 -8.13
CA LEU A 178 -23.12 12.93 -9.50
C LEU A 178 -22.03 11.89 -9.80
N PHE A 179 -20.78 12.14 -9.40
CA PHE A 179 -19.70 11.16 -9.52
C PHE A 179 -19.98 9.90 -8.71
N GLY A 180 -20.57 10.02 -7.52
CA GLY A 180 -21.03 8.88 -6.74
C GLY A 180 -22.02 8.01 -7.50
N TYR A 181 -23.05 8.63 -8.08
CA TYR A 181 -24.04 7.93 -8.91
C TYR A 181 -23.43 7.29 -10.16
N PHE A 182 -22.48 7.99 -10.78
CA PHE A 182 -21.81 7.48 -11.96
C PHE A 182 -20.91 6.27 -11.63
N LEU A 183 -20.21 6.30 -10.49
CA LEU A 183 -19.40 5.16 -10.03
C LEU A 183 -20.24 3.95 -9.63
N SER A 184 -21.48 4.16 -9.16
CA SER A 184 -22.36 3.07 -8.77
C SER A 184 -23.11 2.44 -9.96
N GLU A 185 -23.65 3.26 -10.87
CA GLU A 185 -24.60 2.82 -11.90
C GLU A 185 -24.40 3.51 -13.27
N GLY A 186 -23.32 4.28 -13.42
CA GLY A 186 -23.04 5.00 -14.64
C GLY A 186 -22.54 4.10 -15.77
N TYR A 187 -22.92 4.45 -17.00
CA TYR A 187 -22.41 3.87 -18.23
C TYR A 187 -22.04 4.98 -19.21
N VAL A 188 -20.96 4.76 -19.97
CA VAL A 188 -20.54 5.67 -21.03
C VAL A 188 -20.62 4.93 -22.36
N GLN A 189 -21.39 5.49 -23.29
CA GLN A 189 -21.38 5.08 -24.68
C GLN A 189 -20.72 6.17 -25.52
N ASP A 190 -19.57 5.86 -26.10
CA ASP A 190 -18.90 6.78 -27.01
C ASP A 190 -19.30 6.48 -28.46
N ARG A 191 -19.72 7.52 -29.19
CA ARG A 191 -20.02 7.43 -30.62
C ARG A 191 -19.23 8.52 -31.34
N PRO A 192 -18.91 8.36 -32.65
CA PRO A 192 -18.01 9.27 -33.38
C PRO A 192 -18.36 10.76 -33.31
N SER A 193 -19.63 11.12 -33.04
CA SER A 193 -20.08 12.50 -32.94
C SER A 193 -20.80 12.84 -31.63
N ARG A 194 -20.98 11.87 -30.71
CA ARG A 194 -21.74 12.05 -29.46
C ARG A 194 -21.28 11.05 -28.40
N THR A 195 -20.92 11.55 -27.23
CA THR A 195 -20.72 10.73 -26.03
C THR A 195 -21.96 10.84 -25.13
N PHE A 196 -22.52 9.71 -24.73
CA PHE A 196 -23.66 9.65 -23.82
C PHE A 196 -23.20 9.17 -22.45
N ILE A 197 -23.62 9.88 -21.41
CA ILE A 197 -23.57 9.43 -20.03
C ILE A 197 -24.99 8.99 -19.66
N SER A 198 -25.17 7.72 -19.32
CA SER A 198 -26.45 7.17 -18.90
C SER A 198 -26.34 6.54 -17.52
N PHE A 199 -27.47 6.47 -16.82
CA PHE A 199 -27.60 5.83 -15.52
C PHE A 199 -28.62 4.70 -15.62
N TYR A 200 -28.36 3.59 -14.95
CA TYR A 200 -29.32 2.49 -14.91
C TYR A 200 -30.48 2.86 -13.98
N VAL A 201 -31.71 2.95 -14.53
CA VAL A 201 -32.91 3.15 -13.71
C VAL A 201 -33.47 1.77 -13.37
N LYS A 202 -33.44 1.39 -12.09
CA LYS A 202 -34.24 0.25 -11.62
C LYS A 202 -35.69 0.69 -11.50
N TYR A 203 -36.55 0.09 -12.33
CA TYR A 203 -38.00 0.13 -12.15
C TYR A 203 -38.42 -0.83 -11.03
#